data_AF-A0A2D4FDQ6-F1
#
_entry.id   AF-A0A2D4FDQ6-F1
#
_cell.length_a   1.000
_cell.length_b   1.000
_cell.length_c   1.000
_cell.angle_alpha   90.00
_cell.angle_beta   90.00
_cell.angle_gamma   90.00
#
_symmetry.space_group_name_H-M   'P 1'
#
loop_
_entity.id
_entity.type
_entity.pdbx_description
1 polymer ?
#
loop_
_entity_poly.entity_id
_entity_poly.type
_entity_poly.pdbx_seq_one_letter_code
_entity_poly.pdbx_strand_id
1 'polypeptide(L)'
;YLDSPLVRFLMKRAICDLRITHYFFWLLKDGLKDSQFSIRYQYLLAALLCCCGKGLREEFDRQCWLVNTLAKLAQQVREAAPSSRQAILREGLEDVRQFFN
;
A
#
# COMPACT_ATOMS: atom_id res chain seq x y z
N TYR A 1 1.85 -0.42 -24.44
CA TYR A 1 0.41 -0.27 -24.69
C TYR A 1 -0.33 -0.49 -23.36
N LEU A 2 -1.24 0.40 -22.96
CA LEU A 2 -1.95 0.34 -21.67
C LEU A 2 -3.15 -0.61 -21.70
N ASP A 3 -3.92 -0.60 -22.79
CA ASP A 3 -5.07 -1.50 -22.99
C ASP A 3 -4.62 -2.80 -23.68
N SER A 4 -4.29 -3.82 -22.89
CA SER A 4 -3.90 -5.14 -23.40
C SER A 4 -4.89 -6.22 -22.93
N PRO A 5 -4.99 -7.36 -23.64
CA PRO A 5 -5.84 -8.47 -23.20
C PRO A 5 -5.53 -8.92 -21.77
N LEU A 6 -4.24 -8.92 -21.39
CA LEU A 6 -3.79 -9.25 -20.04
C LEU A 6 -4.29 -8.22 -19.00
N VAL A 7 -4.11 -6.93 -19.26
CA VAL A 7 -4.59 -5.87 -18.36
C VAL A 7 -6.10 -5.97 -18.16
N ARG A 8 -6.85 -6.19 -19.25
CA ARG A 8 -8.30 -6.33 -19.20
C ARG A 8 -8.73 -7.56 -18.40
N PHE A 9 -8.04 -8.68 -18.57
CA PHE A 9 -8.26 -9.90 -17.80
C PHE A 9 -8.02 -9.68 -16.30
N LEU A 10 -6.86 -9.13 -15.93
CA LEU A 10 -6.50 -8.87 -14.53
C LEU A 10 -7.48 -7.88 -13.87
N MET A 11 -7.86 -6.80 -14.57
CA MET A 11 -8.81 -5.82 -14.07
C MET A 11 -10.20 -6.43 -13.84
N LYS A 12 -10.73 -7.17 -14.83
CA LYS A 12 -12.02 -7.86 -14.67
C LYS A 12 -12.01 -8.81 -13.49
N ARG A 13 -10.92 -9.56 -13.32
CA ARG A 13 -10.79 -10.53 -12.23
C ARG A 13 -10.67 -9.85 -10.87
N ALA A 14 -9.93 -8.76 -10.77
CA ALA A 14 -9.80 -7.98 -9.55
C ALA A 14 -11.16 -7.48 -9.09
N ILE A 15 -11.91 -6.78 -9.94
CA ILE A 15 -13.20 -6.16 -9.58
C ILE A 15 -14.21 -7.18 -9.01
N CYS A 16 -14.14 -8.45 -9.42
CA CYS A 16 -15.06 -9.49 -8.96
C CYS A 16 -14.62 -10.27 -7.71
N ASP A 17 -13.37 -10.11 -7.24
CA ASP A 17 -12.85 -10.86 -6.09
C ASP A 17 -12.00 -9.95 -5.19
N LEU A 18 -12.45 -9.79 -3.94
CA LEU A 18 -11.83 -8.92 -2.95
C LEU A 18 -10.36 -9.28 -2.70
N ARG A 19 -10.03 -10.57 -2.63
CA ARG A 19 -8.66 -11.03 -2.38
C ARG A 19 -7.77 -10.68 -3.57
N ILE A 20 -8.27 -10.88 -4.78
CA ILE A 20 -7.53 -10.54 -6.00
C ILE A 20 -7.33 -9.02 -6.11
N THR A 21 -8.35 -8.22 -5.82
CA THR A 21 -8.21 -6.75 -5.75
C THR A 21 -7.16 -6.35 -4.73
N HIS A 22 -7.17 -6.94 -3.54
CA HIS A 22 -6.20 -6.64 -2.49
C HIS A 22 -4.76 -6.94 -2.93
N TYR A 23 -4.49 -8.15 -3.42
CA TYR A 23 -3.14 -8.50 -3.91
C TYR A 23 -2.73 -7.63 -5.09
N PHE A 24 -3.65 -7.38 -6.03
CA PHE A 24 -3.36 -6.60 -7.22
C PHE A 24 -3.03 -5.15 -6.87
N PHE A 25 -3.75 -4.54 -5.93
CA PHE A 25 -3.43 -3.21 -5.40
C PHE A 25 -1.99 -3.15 -4.86
N TRP A 26 -1.59 -4.10 -4.00
CA TRP A 26 -0.26 -4.10 -3.39
C TRP A 26 0.86 -4.36 -4.39
N LEU A 27 0.64 -5.26 -5.37
CA LEU A 27 1.58 -5.51 -6.46
C LEU A 27 1.77 -4.27 -7.34
N LEU A 28 0.68 -3.59 -7.72
CA LEU A 28 0.74 -2.35 -8.50
C LEU A 28 1.45 -1.24 -7.71
N LYS A 29 1.15 -1.11 -6.40
CA LYS A 29 1.74 -0.10 -5.53
C LYS A 29 3.24 -0.31 -5.34
N ASP A 30 3.71 -1.54 -5.14
CA ASP A 30 5.15 -1.82 -5.04
C ASP A 30 5.87 -1.58 -6.38
N GLY A 31 5.23 -1.96 -7.49
CA GLY A 31 5.73 -1.72 -8.84
C GLY A 31 5.92 -0.24 -9.19
N LEU A 32 5.34 0.70 -8.44
CA LEU A 32 5.55 2.15 -8.66
C LEU A 32 7.01 2.59 -8.53
N LYS A 33 7.86 1.78 -7.87
CA LYS A 33 9.31 2.03 -7.77
C LYS A 33 10.06 1.75 -9.09
N ASP A 34 9.43 1.04 -10.03
CA ASP A 34 10.03 0.70 -11.32
C ASP A 34 10.09 1.91 -12.24
N SER A 35 11.29 2.28 -12.70
CA SER A 35 11.50 3.47 -13.53
C SER A 35 10.92 3.33 -14.95
N GLN A 36 10.77 2.11 -15.47
CA GLN A 36 10.34 1.84 -16.83
C GLN A 36 8.82 1.74 -16.97
N PHE A 37 8.14 1.20 -15.95
CA PHE A 37 6.72 0.86 -15.99
C PHE A 37 5.86 1.57 -14.94
N SER A 38 6.44 2.40 -14.06
CA SER A 38 5.71 3.16 -13.03
C SER A 38 4.45 3.85 -13.56
N ILE A 39 4.54 4.58 -14.68
CA ILE A 39 3.39 5.28 -15.29
C ILE A 39 2.26 4.29 -15.62
N ARG A 40 2.59 3.11 -16.14
CA ARG A 40 1.58 2.08 -16.45
C ARG A 40 0.90 1.60 -15.18
N TYR A 41 1.67 1.32 -14.14
CA TYR A 41 1.13 0.87 -12.85
C TYR A 41 0.30 1.95 -12.17
N GLN A 42 0.66 3.24 -12.29
CA GLN A 42 -0.16 4.36 -11.80
C GLN A 42 -1.54 4.39 -12.46
N TYR A 43 -1.61 4.26 -13.78
CA TYR A 43 -2.90 4.23 -14.48
C TYR A 43 -3.76 3.02 -14.09
N LEU A 44 -3.14 1.84 -13.93
CA LEU A 44 -3.85 0.64 -13.48
C LEU A 44 -4.35 0.81 -12.03
N LEU A 45 -3.53 1.34 -11.15
CA LEU A 45 -3.90 1.60 -9.76
C LEU A 45 -5.06 2.59 -9.67
N ALA A 46 -5.02 3.66 -10.46
CA ALA A 46 -6.11 4.64 -10.55
C ALA A 46 -7.42 4.01 -11.04
N ALA A 47 -7.36 3.16 -12.07
CA ALA A 47 -8.53 2.44 -12.56
C ALA A 47 -9.10 1.48 -11.50
N LEU A 48 -8.24 0.73 -10.80
CA LEU A 48 -8.64 -0.16 -9.73
C LEU A 48 -9.36 0.60 -8.59
N LEU A 49 -8.79 1.72 -8.14
CA LEU A 49 -9.34 2.56 -7.08
C LEU A 49 -10.63 3.28 -7.48
N CYS A 50 -10.83 3.51 -8.79
CA CYS A 50 -12.09 4.04 -9.32
C CYS A 50 -13.21 2.99 -9.25
N CYS A 51 -12.88 1.72 -9.48
CA CYS A 51 -13.87 0.65 -9.58
C CYS A 51 -14.12 -0.14 -8.28
N CYS A 52 -13.21 -0.09 -7.31
CA CYS A 52 -13.28 -0.93 -6.11
C CYS A 52 -14.33 -0.48 -5.06
N GLY A 53 -14.95 0.68 -5.25
CA GLY A 53 -15.91 1.25 -4.32
C GLY A 53 -15.26 1.94 -3.12
N LYS A 54 -16.04 2.81 -2.45
CA LYS A 54 -15.57 3.68 -1.37
C LYS A 54 -15.02 2.91 -0.17
N GLY A 55 -15.72 1.90 0.33
CA GLY A 55 -15.31 1.15 1.52
C GLY A 55 -13.96 0.45 1.36
N LEU A 56 -13.72 -0.21 0.22
CA LEU A 56 -12.42 -0.84 -0.03
C LEU A 56 -11.31 0.18 -0.23
N ARG A 57 -11.61 1.33 -0.85
CA ARG A 57 -10.66 2.43 -0.97
C ARG A 57 -10.23 2.98 0.38
N GLU A 58 -11.18 3.21 1.29
CA GLU A 58 -10.88 3.65 2.66
C GLU A 58 -10.04 2.61 3.42
N GLU A 59 -10.30 1.33 3.21
CA GLU A 59 -9.48 0.26 3.78
C GLU A 59 -8.05 0.27 3.22
N PHE A 60 -7.87 0.49 1.91
CA PHE A 60 -6.54 0.68 1.35
C PHE A 60 -5.84 1.91 1.94
N ASP A 61 -6.53 3.03 2.13
CA ASP A 61 -5.97 4.23 2.74
C ASP A 61 -5.51 3.97 4.18
N ARG A 62 -6.34 3.28 4.99
CA ARG A 62 -5.97 2.81 6.34
C ARG A 62 -4.72 1.93 6.31
N GLN A 63 -4.69 0.91 5.45
CA GLN A 63 -3.52 0.03 5.34
C GLN A 63 -2.27 0.77 4.87
N CYS A 64 -2.40 1.71 3.94
CA CYS A 64 -1.31 2.56 3.47
C CYS A 64 -0.73 3.40 4.61
N TRP A 65 -1.60 4.01 5.41
CA TRP A 65 -1.21 4.76 6.59
C TRP A 65 -0.43 3.88 7.57
N LEU A 66 -0.94 2.68 7.91
CA LEU A 66 -0.30 1.78 8.85
C LEU A 66 1.09 1.35 8.39
N VAL A 67 1.20 0.92 7.12
CA VAL A 67 2.48 0.50 6.53
C VAL A 67 3.48 1.66 6.53
N ASN A 68 3.05 2.89 6.23
CA ASN A 68 3.93 4.05 6.25
C ASN A 68 4.39 4.41 7.66
N THR A 69 3.51 4.34 8.66
CA THR A 69 3.84 4.57 10.07
C THR A 69 4.87 3.54 10.54
N LEU A 70 4.64 2.25 10.28
CA LEU A 70 5.57 1.18 10.61
C LEU A 70 6.92 1.32 9.90
N ALA A 71 6.91 1.67 8.61
CA ALA A 71 8.14 1.86 7.83
C ALA A 71 8.99 3.02 8.38
N LYS A 72 8.35 4.14 8.73
CA LYS A 72 9.02 5.29 9.37
C LYS A 72 9.61 4.91 10.72
N LEU A 73 8.84 4.23 11.57
CA LEU A 73 9.31 3.76 12.87
C LEU A 73 10.50 2.80 12.75
N ALA A 74 10.41 1.83 11.83
CA ALA A 74 11.51 0.91 11.57
C ALA A 74 12.79 1.63 11.13
N GLN A 75 12.66 2.67 10.29
CA GLN A 75 13.80 3.49 9.89
C GLN A 75 14.40 4.28 11.07
N GLN A 76 13.57 4.92 11.89
CA GLN A 76 14.02 5.66 13.07
C GLN A 76 14.76 4.76 14.06
N VAL A 77 14.24 3.56 14.34
CA VAL A 77 14.88 2.58 15.21
C VAL A 77 16.20 2.09 14.62
N ARG A 78 16.27 1.89 13.30
CA ARG A 78 17.50 1.48 12.60
C ARG A 78 18.61 2.54 12.72
N GLU A 79 18.26 3.81 12.57
CA GLU A 79 19.19 4.95 12.61
C GLU A 79 19.56 5.39 14.03
N ALA A 80 18.76 5.03 15.04
CA ALA A 80 18.98 5.42 16.42
C ALA A 80 20.20 4.73 17.08
N ALA A 81 20.82 5.47 18.00
CA ALA A 81 21.85 4.95 18.90
C ALA A 81 21.30 3.78 19.75
N PRO A 82 22.10 2.75 20.05
CA PRO A 82 21.62 1.56 20.76
C PRO A 82 20.87 1.85 22.06
N SER A 83 21.26 2.89 22.81
CA SER A 83 20.64 3.30 24.07
C SER A 83 19.25 3.92 23.91
N SER A 84 18.94 4.53 22.75
CA SER A 84 17.65 5.21 22.51
C SER A 84 16.66 4.38 21.70
N ARG A 85 17.09 3.29 21.06
CA ARG A 85 16.24 2.42 20.22
C ARG A 85 14.95 1.96 20.90
N GLN A 86 15.05 1.51 22.15
CA GLN A 86 13.88 1.02 22.91
C GLN A 86 12.89 2.13 23.25
N ALA A 87 13.39 3.33 23.56
CA ALA A 87 12.54 4.49 23.83
C ALA A 87 11.77 4.92 22.57
N ILE A 88 12.49 5.07 21.44
CA ILE A 88 11.90 5.44 20.14
C ILE A 88 10.88 4.41 19.67
N LEU A 89 11.18 3.11 19.82
CA LEU A 89 10.25 2.04 19.47
C LEU A 89 8.94 2.16 20.27
N ARG A 90 9.03 2.35 21.58
CA ARG A 90 7.85 2.45 22.47
C ARG A 90 7.00 3.66 22.13
N GLU A 91 7.63 4.81 21.94
CA GLU A 91 6.94 6.04 21.57
C GLU A 91 6.22 5.90 20.22
N GLY A 92 6.92 5.41 19.19
CA GLY A 92 6.29 5.24 17.87
C GLY A 92 5.22 4.14 17.81
N LEU A 93 5.23 3.16 18.72
CA LEU A 93 4.14 2.18 18.80
C LEU A 93 2.84 2.78 19.34
N GLU A 94 2.87 3.91 20.05
CA GLU A 94 1.65 4.62 20.44
C GLU A 94 0.94 5.23 19.22
N ASP A 95 1.68 5.68 18.20
CA ASP A 95 1.08 6.08 16.92
C ASP A 95 0.42 4.88 16.23
N VAL A 96 1.07 3.71 16.24
CA VAL A 96 0.50 2.48 15.67
C VAL A 96 -0.78 2.06 16.39
N ARG A 97 -0.89 2.28 17.71
CA ARG A 97 -2.12 2.00 18.46
C ARG A 97 -3.32 2.80 17.97
N GLN A 98 -3.12 4.01 17.45
CA GLN A 98 -4.21 4.82 16.87
C GLN A 98 -4.89 4.13 15.67
N PHE A 99 -4.24 3.16 15.03
CA PHE A 99 -4.85 2.36 13.97
C PHE A 99 -6.03 1.50 14.45
N PHE A 100 -5.87 0.96 15.65
CA PHE A 100 -6.71 -0.09 16.23
C PHE A 100 -7.80 0.47 17.15
N ASN A 101 -7.72 1.76 17.48
CA ASN A 101 -8.78 2.52 18.15
C ASN A 101 -9.80 3.03 17.11
#